data_AF-A0A956P8V4-F1
#
_entry.id   AF-A0A956P8V4-F1
#
_cell.length_a   1.000
_cell.length_b   1.000
_cell.length_c   1.000
_cell.angle_alpha   90.00
_cell.angle_beta   90.00
_cell.angle_gamma   90.00
#
_symmetry.space_group_name_H-M   'P 1'
#
loop_
_entity.id
_entity.type
_entity.pdbx_description
1 polymer ?
#
loop_
_entity_poly.entity_id
_entity_poly.type
_entity_poly.pdbx_seq_one_letter_code
_entity_poly.pdbx_strand_id
1 'polypeptide(L)'
;GYDPVELFLDPAIRLPKLAVGWRLAKKIAGFRTLMDVIPLNPGLVKGSHGRITDDPAEGPIFITNEPDLVPEGPLAATAVKDQILRHVFD
;
A
#
# COMPACT_ATOMS: atom_id res chain seq x y z
N GLY A 1 6.59 2.38 -11.51
CA GLY A 1 6.16 2.09 -10.13
C GLY A 1 5.32 0.84 -10.18
N TYR A 2 5.33 0.06 -9.10
CA TYR A 2 4.49 -1.12 -8.96
C TYR A 2 3.05 -0.68 -8.67
N ASP A 3 2.06 -1.20 -9.41
CA ASP A 3 0.65 -0.97 -9.13
C ASP A 3 0.07 -2.20 -8.40
N PRO A 4 -0.31 -2.11 -7.11
CA PRO A 4 -0.83 -3.27 -6.37
C PRO A 4 -2.06 -3.92 -7.01
N VAL A 5 -2.81 -3.20 -7.84
CA VAL A 5 -3.99 -3.73 -8.53
C VAL A 5 -3.60 -4.76 -9.62
N GLU A 6 -2.36 -4.74 -10.09
CA GLU A 6 -1.83 -5.68 -11.10
C GLU A 6 -1.72 -7.14 -10.60
N LEU A 7 -1.80 -7.35 -9.28
CA LEU A 7 -1.89 -8.69 -8.68
C LEU A 7 -3.24 -9.38 -8.92
N PHE A 8 -4.25 -8.62 -9.36
CA PHE A 8 -5.60 -9.11 -9.53
C PHE A 8 -5.92 -9.25 -11.02
N LEU A 9 -6.71 -10.27 -11.35
CA LEU A 9 -7.42 -10.32 -12.63
C LEU A 9 -8.71 -9.53 -12.49
N ASP A 10 -9.04 -8.76 -13.52
CA ASP A 10 -10.22 -7.91 -13.53
C ASP A 10 -11.49 -8.76 -13.25
N PRO A 11 -12.19 -8.52 -12.11
CA PRO A 11 -13.38 -9.27 -11.74
C PRO A 11 -14.52 -9.13 -12.75
N ALA A 12 -14.51 -8.11 -13.61
CA ALA A 12 -15.50 -7.96 -14.69
C ALA A 12 -15.34 -9.03 -15.79
N ILE A 13 -14.17 -9.68 -15.89
CA ILE A 13 -13.91 -10.72 -16.88
C ILE A 13 -14.48 -12.06 -16.38
N ARG A 14 -15.59 -12.51 -16.99
CA ARG A 14 -16.28 -13.75 -16.60
C ARG A 14 -15.43 -15.02 -16.71
N LEU A 15 -14.55 -15.10 -17.70
CA LEU A 15 -13.68 -16.26 -17.96
C LEU A 15 -12.22 -15.81 -18.11
N PRO A 16 -11.52 -15.47 -17.01
CA PRO A 16 -10.21 -14.83 -17.08
C PRO A 16 -9.15 -15.64 -17.84
N LYS A 17 -9.08 -16.94 -17.60
CA LYS A 17 -8.13 -17.84 -18.30
C LYS A 17 -8.34 -17.84 -19.81
N LEU A 18 -9.61 -17.90 -20.25
CA LEU A 18 -9.93 -17.88 -21.68
C LEU A 18 -9.60 -16.52 -22.29
N ALA A 19 -9.93 -15.43 -21.60
CA ALA A 19 -9.66 -14.08 -22.07
C ALA A 19 -8.15 -13.81 -22.19
N VAL A 20 -7.35 -14.27 -21.22
CA VAL A 20 -5.87 -14.22 -21.28
C VAL A 20 -5.36 -15.08 -22.43
N GLY A 21 -5.79 -16.34 -22.54
CA GLY A 21 -5.38 -17.25 -23.61
C GLY A 21 -5.67 -16.70 -25.00
N TRP A 22 -6.82 -16.07 -25.19
CA TRP A 22 -7.20 -15.44 -26.46
C TRP A 22 -6.32 -14.25 -26.82
N ARG A 23 -5.99 -13.38 -25.84
CA ARG A 23 -5.06 -12.26 -26.04
C ARG A 23 -3.65 -12.76 -26.37
N LEU A 24 -3.21 -13.82 -25.71
CA LEU A 24 -1.93 -14.46 -26.02
C LEU A 24 -1.92 -15.06 -27.44
N ALA A 25 -2.99 -15.74 -27.85
CA ALA A 25 -3.09 -16.28 -29.21
C ALA A 25 -3.00 -15.17 -30.28
N LYS A 26 -3.71 -14.05 -30.09
CA LYS A 26 -3.62 -12.89 -30.99
C LYS A 26 -2.21 -12.29 -31.02
N LYS A 27 -1.57 -12.16 -29.85
CA LYS A 27 -0.18 -11.68 -29.75
C LYS A 27 0.78 -12.60 -30.51
N ILE A 28 0.64 -13.91 -30.36
CA ILE A 28 1.47 -14.92 -31.07
C ILE A 28 1.22 -14.85 -32.59
N ALA A 29 -0.02 -14.62 -33.01
CA ALA A 29 -0.37 -14.44 -34.41
C ALA A 29 0.07 -13.08 -35.01
N GLY A 30 0.80 -12.24 -34.27
CA GLY A 30 1.36 -10.98 -34.76
C GLY A 30 0.40 -9.79 -34.71
N PHE A 31 -0.80 -9.95 -34.15
CA PHE A 31 -1.72 -8.82 -33.98
C PHE A 31 -1.27 -7.92 -32.83
N ARG A 32 -1.37 -6.61 -33.05
CA ARG A 32 -1.26 -5.63 -31.96
C ARG A 32 -2.39 -5.89 -30.96
N THR A 33 -2.03 -6.33 -29.76
CA THR A 33 -2.98 -6.79 -28.75
C THR A 33 -2.67 -6.14 -27.40
N LEU A 34 -3.70 -5.62 -26.75
CA LEU A 34 -3.60 -5.11 -25.37
C LEU A 34 -3.80 -6.26 -24.38
N MET A 35 -3.04 -6.26 -23.27
CA MET A 35 -3.22 -7.20 -22.16
C MET A 35 -4.06 -6.55 -21.04
N ASP A 36 -5.25 -6.10 -21.43
CA ASP A 36 -6.26 -5.46 -20.56
C ASP A 36 -6.99 -6.51 -19.71
N VAL A 37 -6.25 -7.09 -18.77
CA VAL A 37 -6.77 -8.06 -17.79
C VAL A 37 -6.61 -7.60 -16.35
N ILE A 38 -6.02 -6.43 -16.15
CA ILE A 38 -5.81 -5.78 -14.86
C ILE A 38 -6.98 -4.82 -14.61
N PRO A 39 -7.63 -4.86 -13.44
CA PRO A 39 -8.75 -3.96 -13.14
C PRO A 39 -8.27 -2.52 -12.95
N LEU A 40 -9.12 -1.55 -13.30
CA LEU A 40 -8.87 -0.12 -13.05
C LEU A 40 -9.39 0.36 -11.69
N ASN A 41 -10.09 -0.49 -10.95
CA ASN A 41 -10.66 -0.14 -9.65
C ASN A 41 -9.61 -0.36 -8.54
N PRO A 42 -9.09 0.72 -7.91
CA PRO A 42 -8.10 0.58 -6.84
C PRO A 42 -8.67 -0.04 -5.57
N GLY A 43 -10.00 -0.05 -5.39
CA GLY A 43 -10.66 -0.59 -4.20
C GLY A 43 -10.54 -2.11 -4.02
N LEU A 44 -9.95 -2.83 -4.97
CA LEU A 44 -9.56 -4.24 -4.80
C LEU A 44 -8.37 -4.40 -3.85
N VAL A 45 -7.51 -3.40 -3.79
CA VAL A 45 -6.38 -3.32 -2.85
C VAL A 45 -6.92 -2.68 -1.56
N LYS A 46 -6.97 -3.46 -0.47
CA LYS A 46 -7.57 -3.02 0.80
C LYS A 46 -6.61 -2.26 1.71
N GLY A 47 -5.33 -2.24 1.39
CA GLY A 47 -4.32 -1.53 2.15
C GLY A 47 -3.03 -1.40 1.37
N SER A 48 -2.34 -0.30 1.62
CA SER A 48 -0.99 -0.03 1.13
C SER A 48 -0.25 0.76 2.21
N HIS A 49 1.03 1.01 2.02
CA HIS A 49 1.89 1.68 3.00
C HIS A 49 2.74 2.77 2.33
N GLY A 50 3.33 3.64 3.14
CA GLY A 50 4.32 4.63 2.67
C GLY A 50 3.77 6.02 2.40
N ARG A 51 2.44 6.21 2.41
CA ARG A 51 1.81 7.53 2.47
C ARG A 51 1.45 7.86 3.93
N ILE A 52 1.58 9.13 4.32
CA ILE A 52 1.10 9.61 5.61
C ILE A 52 -0.44 9.53 5.62
N THR A 53 -1.02 9.14 6.75
CA THR A 53 -2.46 9.14 6.96
C THR A 53 -3.04 10.56 6.86
N ASP A 54 -4.27 10.70 6.37
CA ASP A 54 -4.96 12.00 6.35
C ASP A 54 -5.55 12.35 7.73
N ASP A 55 -5.85 11.34 8.54
CA ASP A 55 -6.34 11.49 9.91
C ASP A 55 -5.23 11.13 10.91
N PRO A 56 -4.76 12.08 11.75
CA PRO A 56 -3.79 11.81 12.81
C PRO A 56 -4.20 10.67 13.77
N ALA A 57 -5.49 10.42 13.97
CA ALA A 57 -5.98 9.34 14.82
C ALA A 57 -5.77 7.93 14.22
N GLU A 58 -5.59 7.84 12.90
CA GLU A 58 -5.22 6.60 12.20
C GLU A 58 -3.69 6.45 12.06
N GLY A 59 -2.93 7.35 12.69
CA GLY A 59 -1.48 7.37 12.69
C GLY A 59 -0.84 6.37 13.66
N PRO A 60 0.49 6.22 13.59
CA PRO A 60 1.22 5.44 14.59
C PRO A 60 1.14 6.10 15.96
N ILE A 61 1.13 5.27 17.01
CA ILE A 61 1.09 5.72 18.40
C ILE A 61 2.43 5.49 19.10
N PHE A 62 2.81 6.42 19.98
CA PHE A 62 3.94 6.29 20.89
C PHE A 62 3.39 6.09 22.31
N ILE A 63 3.80 5.00 22.99
CA ILE A 63 3.32 4.64 24.32
C ILE A 63 4.54 4.49 25.23
N THR A 64 4.46 5.06 26.44
CA THR A 64 5.49 4.93 27.47
C THR A 64 4.85 4.90 28.86
N ASN A 65 5.62 4.38 29.83
CA ASN A 65 5.29 4.46 31.26
C ASN A 65 5.89 5.72 31.93
N GLU A 66 6.76 6.47 31.23
CA GLU A 66 7.43 7.66 31.73
C GLU A 66 6.91 8.90 30.98
N PRO A 67 5.68 9.37 31.25
CA PRO A 67 5.05 10.46 30.49
C PRO A 67 5.83 11.77 30.59
N ASP A 68 6.53 11.99 31.70
CA ASP A 68 7.31 13.20 31.96
C ASP A 68 8.52 13.35 31.01
N LEU A 69 8.96 12.26 30.38
CA LEU A 69 10.05 12.29 29.39
C LEU A 69 9.57 12.68 27.98
N VAL A 70 8.26 12.68 27.75
CA VAL A 70 7.67 12.91 26.43
C VAL A 70 7.14 14.35 26.32
N PRO A 71 7.53 15.11 25.27
CA PRO A 71 6.96 16.43 25.01
C PRO A 71 5.44 16.38 24.79
N GLU A 72 4.73 17.43 25.22
CA GLU A 72 3.30 17.56 24.92
C GLU A 72 3.02 17.63 23.41
N GLY A 73 1.94 16.97 22.98
CA GLY A 73 1.44 17.01 21.61
C GLY A 73 1.98 15.90 20.69
N PRO A 74 1.77 16.02 19.37
CA PRO A 74 2.18 15.01 18.40
C PRO A 74 3.71 14.84 18.32
N LEU A 75 4.18 13.59 18.35
CA LEU A 75 5.59 13.28 18.17
C LEU A 75 5.91 13.07 16.68
N ALA A 76 6.84 13.86 16.14
CA ALA A 76 7.36 13.62 14.80
C ALA A 76 8.08 12.27 14.75
N ALA A 77 7.86 11.48 13.68
CA ALA A 77 8.49 10.16 13.52
C ALA A 77 10.03 10.22 13.58
N THR A 78 10.63 11.32 13.12
CA THR A 78 12.08 11.55 13.18
C THR A 78 12.62 11.77 14.59
N ALA A 79 11.78 12.14 15.55
CA ALA A 79 12.15 12.37 16.95
C ALA A 79 12.12 11.09 17.80
N VAL A 80 11.58 9.98 17.28
CA VAL A 80 11.41 8.72 18.03
C VAL A 80 12.74 8.18 18.56
N LYS A 81 13.81 8.26 17.78
CA LYS A 81 15.15 7.86 18.23
C LYS A 81 15.57 8.61 19.50
N ASP A 82 15.42 9.94 19.49
CA ASP A 82 15.85 10.77 20.60
C ASP A 82 14.99 10.49 21.84
N GLN A 83 13.69 10.25 21.67
CA GLN A 83 12.81 9.80 22.76
C GLN A 83 13.27 8.48 23.36
N ILE A 84 13.59 7.48 22.54
CA ILE A 84 14.09 6.19 23.03
C ILE A 84 15.39 6.38 23.83
N LEU A 85 16.31 7.23 23.38
CA LEU A 85 17.56 7.47 24.09
C LEU A 85 17.34 8.13 25.45
N ARG A 86 16.41 9.08 25.57
CA ARG A 86 16.06 9.68 26.87
C ARG A 86 15.57 8.63 27.87
N HIS A 87 14.69 7.72 27.45
CA HIS A 87 14.18 6.65 28.32
C HIS A 87 15.25 5.64 28.78
N VAL A 88 16.41 5.60 28.12
CA VAL A 88 17.50 4.68 28.49
C VAL A 88 18.53 5.36 29.40
N PHE A 89 18.71 6.68 29.27
CA PHE A 89 19.87 7.38 29.85
C PHE A 89 19.52 8.52 30.81
N ASP A 90 18.27 8.99 30.82
CA ASP A 90 17.75 9.97 31.79
C ASP A 90 16.98 9.25 32.90
#